data_AF-A0A1E5G397-F1
#
_entry.id   AF-A0A1E5G397-F1
#
_cell.length_a   1.000
_cell.length_b   1.000
_cell.length_c   1.000
_cell.angle_alpha   90.00
_cell.angle_beta   90.00
_cell.angle_gamma   90.00
#
_symmetry.space_group_name_H-M   'P 1'
#
loop_
_entity.id
_entity.type
_entity.pdbx_description
1 polymer ?
#
loop_
_entity_poly.entity_id
_entity_poly.type
_entity_poly.pdbx_seq_one_letter_code
_entity_poly.pdbx_strand_id
1 'polypeptide(L)'
;MLRKSSVFLAIATFLLFNIGSIIPADKTWYNKLEKPAWSPKDKTFGLVWTILFALISFAVVIMIQKGATKKNKKFMVTLGTNYVANQIFPLLQFRYKNMMASTADAIIVAFTALLMAITARKESKLASALLAPYVLWSTFASALSTAIYIKNKPDRVHE
;
A
#
# COMPACT_ATOMS: atom_id res chain seq x y z
N MET A 1 26.34 -8.82 10.51
CA MET A 1 26.32 -7.35 10.41
C MET A 1 25.64 -6.95 9.11
N LEU A 2 24.64 -6.05 9.14
CA LEU A 2 24.14 -5.42 7.91
C LEU A 2 25.28 -4.63 7.27
N ARG A 3 25.56 -4.87 5.98
CA ARG A 3 26.51 -4.03 5.24
C ARG A 3 25.94 -2.61 5.16
N LYS A 4 26.81 -1.58 5.21
CA LYS A 4 26.40 -0.16 5.09
C LYS A 4 25.47 0.10 3.89
N SER A 5 25.72 -0.59 2.78
CA SER A 5 24.88 -0.54 1.57
C SER A 5 23.44 -1.00 1.78
N SER A 6 23.19 -1.93 2.70
CA SER A 6 21.84 -2.44 3.01
C SER A 6 21.03 -1.47 3.86
N VAL A 7 21.69 -0.73 4.74
CA VAL A 7 21.06 0.34 5.53
C VAL A 7 20.66 1.49 4.59
N PHE A 8 21.55 1.91 3.70
CA PHE A 8 21.24 2.92 2.69
C PHE A 8 20.04 2.51 1.82
N LEU A 9 20.02 1.26 1.33
CA LEU A 9 18.92 0.75 0.52
C LEU A 9 17.59 0.70 1.30
N ALA A 10 17.62 0.34 2.59
CA ALA A 10 16.43 0.37 3.44
C ALA A 10 15.87 1.79 3.57
N ILE A 11 16.73 2.76 3.87
CA ILE A 11 16.36 4.17 4.00
C ILE A 11 15.81 4.70 2.67
N ALA A 12 16.50 4.46 1.56
CA ALA A 12 16.05 4.88 0.24
C ALA A 12 14.67 4.30 -0.11
N THR A 13 14.46 2.99 0.12
CA THR A 13 13.16 2.35 -0.12
C THR A 13 12.06 2.95 0.75
N PHE A 14 12.36 3.20 2.03
CA PHE A 14 11.41 3.81 2.96
C PHE A 14 10.99 5.21 2.50
N LEU A 15 11.97 6.04 2.13
CA LEU A 15 11.72 7.39 1.65
C LEU A 15 10.89 7.40 0.37
N LEU A 16 11.18 6.49 -0.57
CA LEU A 16 10.40 6.34 -1.80
C LEU A 16 8.93 6.04 -1.49
N PHE A 17 8.65 5.06 -0.64
CA PHE A 17 7.27 4.71 -0.29
C PHE A 17 6.53 5.84 0.45
N ASN A 18 7.25 6.71 1.15
CA ASN A 18 6.66 7.87 1.83
C ASN A 18 6.30 9.03 0.89
N ILE A 19 6.74 9.06 -0.37
CA ILE A 19 6.51 10.18 -1.31
C ILE A 19 5.02 10.54 -1.43
N GLY A 20 4.14 9.54 -1.50
CA GLY A 20 2.70 9.73 -1.63
C GLY A 20 2.07 10.48 -0.44
N SER A 21 2.73 10.48 0.72
CA SER A 21 2.31 11.23 1.91
C SER A 21 2.50 12.75 1.75
N ILE A 22 3.22 13.19 0.72
CA ILE A 22 3.35 14.63 0.37
C ILE A 22 2.02 15.18 -0.13
N ILE A 23 1.17 14.34 -0.75
CA ILE A 23 -0.16 14.74 -1.20
C ILE A 23 -1.05 14.83 0.05
N PRO A 24 -1.46 16.04 0.48
CA PRO A 24 -2.21 16.17 1.70
C PRO A 24 -3.61 15.57 1.54
N ALA A 25 -4.05 14.82 2.55
CA ALA A 25 -5.43 14.39 2.61
C ALA A 25 -6.35 15.61 2.79
N ASP A 26 -7.30 15.81 1.88
CA ASP A 26 -8.38 16.79 2.05
C ASP A 26 -9.36 16.29 3.12
N LYS A 27 -9.04 16.62 4.39
CA LYS A 27 -9.83 16.21 5.56
C LYS A 27 -11.24 16.78 5.54
N THR A 28 -11.41 18.00 5.00
CA THR A 28 -12.72 18.65 4.93
C THR A 28 -13.66 17.89 4.01
N TRP A 29 -13.18 17.45 2.85
CA TRP A 29 -13.94 16.58 1.96
C TRP A 29 -14.12 15.18 2.55
N TYR A 30 -13.04 14.55 3.03
CA TYR A 30 -13.09 13.18 3.53
C TYR A 30 -14.02 13.03 4.74
N ASN A 31 -14.16 14.05 5.59
CA ASN A 31 -15.06 14.03 6.75
C ASN A 31 -16.54 14.20 6.40
N LYS A 32 -16.87 14.66 5.19
CA LYS A 32 -18.26 14.74 4.71
C LYS A 32 -18.78 13.42 4.15
N LEU A 33 -17.89 12.49 3.82
CA LEU A 33 -18.27 11.19 3.28
C LEU A 33 -18.93 10.32 4.33
N GLU A 34 -19.95 9.57 3.93
CA GLU A 34 -20.49 8.51 4.76
C GLU A 34 -19.47 7.37 4.90
N LYS A 35 -19.13 7.02 6.16
CA LYS A 35 -18.15 5.99 6.48
C LYS A 35 -18.80 4.88 7.29
N PRO A 36 -18.40 3.61 7.09
CA PRO A 36 -18.88 2.53 7.96
C PRO A 36 -18.38 2.72 9.40
N ALA A 37 -19.13 2.21 10.38
CA ALA A 37 -18.85 2.37 11.82
C ALA A 37 -17.48 1.82 12.26
N TRP A 38 -16.90 0.89 11.50
CA TRP A 38 -15.59 0.29 11.74
C TRP A 38 -14.43 1.08 11.12
N SER A 39 -14.67 2.27 10.55
CA SER A 39 -13.62 3.12 10.00
C SER A 39 -12.66 3.60 11.10
N PRO A 40 -11.33 3.47 10.92
CA PRO A 40 -10.36 3.96 11.90
C PRO A 40 -10.38 5.48 12.00
N LYS A 41 -9.88 6.01 13.12
CA LYS A 41 -9.61 7.44 13.28
C LYS A 41 -8.46 7.86 12.35
N ASP A 42 -8.49 9.08 11.83
CA ASP A 42 -7.53 9.60 10.84
C ASP A 42 -6.05 9.39 11.22
N LYS A 43 -5.68 9.62 12.48
CA LYS A 43 -4.28 9.46 12.95
C LYS A 43 -3.79 8.01 12.86
N THR A 44 -4.69 7.04 12.96
CA THR A 44 -4.36 5.61 12.88
C THR A 44 -3.84 5.25 11.49
N PHE A 45 -4.39 5.83 10.42
CA PHE A 45 -3.93 5.57 9.06
C PHE A 45 -2.47 5.94 8.85
N GLY A 46 -2.09 7.17 9.24
CA GLY A 46 -0.72 7.65 9.08
C GLY A 46 0.28 6.76 9.82
N LEU A 47 0.00 6.44 11.08
CA LEU A 47 0.86 5.60 11.90
C LEU A 47 1.06 4.20 11.31
N VAL A 48 -0.04 3.56 10.88
CA VAL A 48 0.03 2.20 10.31
C VAL A 48 0.84 2.22 9.01
N TRP A 49 0.58 3.15 8.09
CA TRP A 49 1.34 3.24 6.84
C TRP A 49 2.84 3.49 7.07
N THR A 50 3.21 4.34 8.02
CA THR A 50 4.64 4.54 8.37
C THR A 50 5.30 3.25 8.82
N ILE A 51 4.64 2.46 9.70
CA ILE A 51 5.16 1.17 10.15
C ILE A 51 5.28 0.20 8.96
N LEU A 52 4.26 0.14 8.11
CA LEU A 52 4.25 -0.73 6.93
C LEU A 52 5.37 -0.39 5.95
N PHE A 53 5.62 0.89 5.67
CA PHE A 53 6.71 1.31 4.80
C PHE A 53 8.08 0.88 5.34
N ALA A 54 8.27 0.89 6.66
CA ALA A 54 9.48 0.35 7.28
C ALA A 54 9.59 -1.17 7.03
N LEU A 55 8.52 -1.93 7.30
CA LEU A 55 8.50 -3.38 7.09
C LEU A 55 8.72 -3.78 5.63
N ILE A 56 8.07 -3.10 4.69
CA ILE A 56 8.26 -3.27 3.25
C ILE A 56 9.72 -3.03 2.88
N SER A 57 10.32 -1.96 3.39
CA SER A 57 11.72 -1.62 3.11
C SER A 57 12.68 -2.71 3.57
N PHE A 58 12.48 -3.26 4.78
CA PHE A 58 13.27 -4.39 5.26
C PHE A 58 13.06 -5.65 4.41
N ALA A 59 11.81 -5.97 4.04
CA ALA A 59 11.51 -7.12 3.18
C ALA A 59 12.19 -7.01 1.81
N VAL A 60 12.14 -5.82 1.18
CA VAL A 60 12.77 -5.53 -0.11
C VAL A 60 14.29 -5.68 -0.01
N VAL A 61 14.94 -5.14 1.02
CA VAL A 61 16.39 -5.28 1.23
C VAL A 61 16.78 -6.74 1.37
N ILE A 62 16.05 -7.52 2.16
CA ILE A 62 16.31 -8.96 2.32
C ILE A 62 16.19 -9.68 0.97
N MET A 63 15.17 -9.38 0.18
CA MET A 63 14.96 -9.98 -1.14
C MET A 63 16.08 -9.62 -2.11
N ILE A 64 16.52 -8.36 -2.13
CA ILE A 64 17.65 -7.91 -2.96
C ILE A 64 18.95 -8.62 -2.55
N GLN A 65 19.21 -8.79 -1.24
CA GLN A 65 20.37 -9.55 -0.75
C GLN A 65 20.31 -11.04 -1.12
N LYS A 66 19.10 -11.63 -1.19
CA LYS A 66 18.89 -13.00 -1.69
C LYS A 66 19.02 -13.12 -3.21
N GLY A 67 19.25 -12.01 -3.91
CA GLY A 67 19.47 -11.96 -5.35
C GLY A 67 18.17 -11.89 -6.17
N ALA A 68 17.07 -11.39 -5.59
CA ALA A 68 15.78 -11.30 -6.27
C ALA A 68 15.84 -10.52 -7.60
N THR A 69 16.72 -9.52 -7.71
CA THR A 69 16.95 -8.74 -8.94
C THR A 69 17.31 -9.60 -10.15
N LYS A 70 17.98 -10.73 -9.93
CA LYS A 70 18.36 -11.69 -10.99
C LYS A 70 17.48 -12.94 -10.99
N LYS A 71 17.12 -13.43 -9.79
CA LYS A 71 16.51 -14.76 -9.60
C LYS A 71 14.98 -14.73 -9.51
N ASN A 72 14.39 -13.60 -9.13
CA ASN A 72 12.95 -13.48 -8.89
C ASN A 72 12.38 -12.24 -9.58
N LYS A 73 12.33 -12.31 -10.92
CA LYS A 73 11.75 -11.25 -11.77
C LYS A 73 10.30 -10.95 -11.41
N LYS A 74 9.53 -11.97 -10.97
CA LYS A 74 8.14 -11.81 -10.53
C LYS A 74 8.04 -10.85 -9.35
N PHE A 75 8.83 -11.08 -8.30
CA PHE A 75 8.88 -10.19 -7.14
C PHE A 75 9.23 -8.75 -7.54
N MET A 76 10.23 -8.56 -8.41
CA MET A 76 10.65 -7.20 -8.82
C MET A 76 9.59 -6.47 -9.64
N VAL A 77 8.93 -7.14 -10.58
CA VAL A 77 7.83 -6.55 -11.36
C VAL A 77 6.66 -6.21 -10.44
N THR A 78 6.26 -7.14 -9.57
CA THR A 78 5.17 -6.91 -8.61
C THR A 78 5.51 -5.78 -7.64
N LEU A 79 6.74 -5.67 -7.15
CA LEU A 79 7.20 -4.55 -6.33
C LEU A 79 7.05 -3.21 -7.05
N GLY A 80 7.48 -3.12 -8.31
CA GLY A 80 7.34 -1.91 -9.12
C GLY A 80 5.89 -1.51 -9.31
N THR A 81 5.03 -2.46 -9.68
CA THR A 81 3.58 -2.22 -9.82
C THR A 81 2.95 -1.81 -8.49
N ASN A 82 3.28 -2.50 -7.40
CA ASN A 82 2.76 -2.21 -6.06
C ASN A 82 3.14 -0.80 -5.61
N TYR A 83 4.40 -0.41 -5.80
CA TYR A 83 4.88 0.92 -5.50
C TYR A 83 4.09 1.98 -6.27
N VAL A 84 4.00 1.86 -7.60
CA VAL A 84 3.29 2.83 -8.44
C VAL A 84 1.82 2.97 -8.02
N ALA A 85 1.11 1.86 -7.84
CA ALA A 85 -0.28 1.88 -7.36
C ALA A 85 -0.38 2.58 -6.00
N ASN A 86 0.48 2.22 -5.04
CA ASN A 86 0.51 2.85 -3.72
C ASN A 86 0.69 4.38 -3.78
N GLN A 87 1.52 4.88 -4.70
CA GLN A 87 1.74 6.32 -4.89
C GLN A 87 0.59 7.03 -5.63
N ILE A 88 -0.13 6.32 -6.50
CA ILE A 88 -1.26 6.86 -7.25
C ILE A 88 -2.51 6.98 -6.38
N PHE A 89 -2.70 6.09 -5.40
CA PHE A 89 -3.86 6.11 -4.50
C PHE A 89 -4.21 7.50 -3.93
N PRO A 90 -3.29 8.25 -3.27
CA PRO A 90 -3.63 9.56 -2.71
C PRO A 90 -3.99 10.60 -3.78
N LEU A 91 -3.47 10.48 -5.01
CA LEU A 91 -3.91 11.33 -6.13
C LEU A 91 -5.36 11.02 -6.49
N LEU A 92 -5.71 9.75 -6.66
CA LEU A 92 -7.08 9.35 -7.01
C LEU A 92 -8.08 9.73 -5.90
N GLN A 93 -7.72 9.45 -4.65
CA GLN A 93 -8.59 9.62 -3.50
C GLN A 93 -8.76 11.08 -3.10
N PHE A 94 -7.67 11.83 -2.91
CA PHE A 94 -7.75 13.17 -2.30
C PHE A 94 -7.68 14.30 -3.31
N ARG A 95 -6.89 14.15 -4.39
CA ARG A 95 -6.78 15.18 -5.41
C ARG A 95 -7.93 15.12 -6.42
N TYR A 96 -8.17 13.94 -7.00
CA TYR A 96 -9.22 13.74 -8.00
C TYR A 96 -10.57 13.37 -7.41
N LYS A 97 -10.64 12.97 -6.13
CA LYS A 97 -11.87 12.59 -5.43
C LYS A 97 -12.66 11.51 -6.17
N ASN A 98 -11.97 10.67 -6.95
CA ASN A 98 -12.57 9.60 -7.73
C ASN A 98 -12.56 8.30 -6.92
N MET A 99 -13.65 8.06 -6.19
CA MET A 99 -13.78 6.96 -5.23
C MET A 99 -13.80 5.58 -5.91
N MET A 100 -14.29 5.50 -7.14
CA MET A 100 -14.27 4.24 -7.91
C MET A 100 -12.83 3.88 -8.31
N ALA A 101 -12.09 4.84 -8.86
CA ALA A 101 -10.71 4.64 -9.26
C ALA A 101 -9.79 4.35 -8.06
N SER A 102 -9.94 5.08 -6.96
CA SER A 102 -9.16 4.84 -5.74
C SER A 102 -9.47 3.47 -5.11
N THR A 103 -10.72 3.02 -5.18
CA THR A 103 -11.10 1.66 -4.73
C THR A 103 -10.46 0.58 -5.59
N ALA A 104 -10.51 0.72 -6.91
CA ALA A 104 -9.86 -0.22 -7.83
C ALA A 104 -8.34 -0.27 -7.58
N ASP A 105 -7.71 0.89 -7.40
CA ASP A 105 -6.28 0.99 -7.08
C ASP A 105 -5.93 0.36 -5.73
N ALA A 106 -6.74 0.57 -4.69
CA ALA A 106 -6.56 -0.10 -3.41
C ALA A 106 -6.61 -1.63 -3.53
N ILE A 107 -7.50 -2.18 -4.37
CA ILE A 107 -7.55 -3.63 -4.65
C ILE A 107 -6.27 -4.09 -5.37
N ILE A 108 -5.76 -3.30 -6.32
CA ILE A 108 -4.49 -3.58 -6.99
C ILE A 108 -3.34 -3.60 -5.98
N VAL A 109 -3.28 -2.64 -5.05
CA VAL A 109 -2.28 -2.60 -3.97
C VAL A 109 -2.36 -3.85 -3.11
N ALA A 110 -3.55 -4.26 -2.66
CA ALA A 110 -3.72 -5.46 -1.84
C ALA A 110 -3.32 -6.74 -2.57
N PHE A 111 -3.73 -6.87 -3.84
CA PHE A 111 -3.39 -8.02 -4.67
C PHE A 111 -1.89 -8.12 -4.93
N THR A 112 -1.25 -7.01 -5.28
CA THR A 112 0.21 -6.98 -5.53
C THR A 112 1.00 -7.18 -4.24
N ALA A 113 0.53 -6.68 -3.09
CA ALA A 113 1.14 -6.98 -1.78
C ALA A 113 1.11 -8.49 -1.48
N LEU A 114 -0.01 -9.16 -1.75
CA LEU A 114 -0.14 -10.61 -1.60
C LEU A 114 0.83 -11.36 -2.52
N LEU A 115 0.90 -10.96 -3.79
CA LEU A 115 1.84 -11.54 -4.75
C LEU A 115 3.30 -11.36 -4.32
N MET A 116 3.67 -10.20 -3.77
CA MET A 116 5.01 -9.98 -3.21
C MET A 116 5.28 -10.95 -2.05
N ALA A 117 4.32 -11.12 -1.12
CA ALA A 117 4.48 -12.02 0.01
C ALA A 117 4.63 -13.50 -0.42
N ILE A 118 3.83 -13.95 -1.40
CA ILE A 118 3.89 -15.31 -1.95
C ILE A 118 5.22 -15.54 -2.68
N THR A 119 5.58 -14.61 -3.57
CA THR A 119 6.79 -14.76 -4.38
C THR A 119 8.05 -14.66 -3.53
N ALA A 120 8.06 -13.89 -2.45
CA ALA A 120 9.19 -13.81 -1.52
C ALA A 120 9.38 -15.06 -0.65
N ARG A 121 8.33 -15.87 -0.45
CA ARG A 121 8.36 -16.99 0.49
C ARG A 121 9.40 -18.06 0.14
N LYS A 122 9.67 -18.26 -1.15
CA LYS A 122 10.64 -19.27 -1.61
C LYS A 122 12.08 -18.88 -1.25
N GLU A 123 12.42 -17.61 -1.33
CA GLU A 123 13.78 -17.10 -1.08
C GLU A 123 13.99 -16.68 0.37
N SER A 124 12.93 -16.18 1.04
CA SER A 124 12.99 -15.73 2.43
C SER A 124 11.63 -15.75 3.11
N LYS A 125 11.44 -16.72 4.02
CA LYS A 125 10.27 -16.76 4.91
C LYS A 125 10.14 -15.50 5.77
N LEU A 126 11.26 -14.91 6.17
CA LEU A 126 11.28 -13.66 6.93
C LEU A 126 10.76 -12.48 6.10
N ALA A 127 11.20 -12.32 4.85
CA ALA A 127 10.70 -11.24 3.98
C ALA A 127 9.20 -11.39 3.71
N SER A 128 8.75 -12.62 3.46
CA SER A 128 7.33 -12.94 3.32
C SER A 128 6.52 -12.59 4.58
N ALA A 129 7.03 -12.93 5.77
CA ALA A 129 6.38 -12.61 7.05
C ALA A 129 6.32 -11.10 7.32
N LEU A 130 7.37 -10.34 6.98
CA LEU A 130 7.38 -8.88 7.10
C LEU A 130 6.35 -8.19 6.18
N LEU A 131 6.00 -8.82 5.06
CA LEU A 131 4.96 -8.33 4.15
C LEU A 131 3.54 -8.72 4.60
N ALA A 132 3.36 -9.68 5.51
CA ALA A 132 2.04 -10.12 5.94
C ALA A 132 1.18 -8.99 6.56
N PRO A 133 1.72 -8.13 7.46
CA PRO A 133 0.97 -6.96 7.95
C PRO A 133 0.52 -6.02 6.83
N TYR A 134 1.34 -5.86 5.78
CA TYR A 134 1.00 -5.03 4.63
C TYR A 134 -0.13 -5.63 3.80
N VAL A 135 -0.15 -6.94 3.60
CA VAL A 135 -1.26 -7.65 2.95
C VAL A 135 -2.55 -7.43 3.72
N LEU A 136 -2.55 -7.69 5.03
CA LEU A 136 -3.73 -7.55 5.88
C LEU A 136 -4.29 -6.13 5.86
N TRP A 137 -3.42 -5.13 6.04
CA TRP A 137 -3.84 -3.74 6.03
C TRP A 137 -4.35 -3.28 4.67
N SER A 138 -3.70 -3.70 3.58
CA SER A 138 -4.13 -3.33 2.23
C SER A 138 -5.48 -3.95 1.91
N THR A 139 -5.72 -5.22 2.27
CA THR A 139 -7.03 -5.86 2.12
C THR A 139 -8.10 -5.13 2.92
N PHE A 140 -7.80 -4.73 4.15
CA PHE A 140 -8.69 -3.90 4.96
C PHE A 140 -8.97 -2.54 4.29
N ALA A 141 -7.95 -1.86 3.78
CA ALA A 141 -8.07 -0.58 3.10
C ALA A 141 -8.89 -0.69 1.80
N SER A 142 -8.77 -1.79 1.05
CA SER A 142 -9.62 -2.08 -0.11
C SER A 142 -11.08 -2.26 0.30
N ALA A 143 -11.34 -3.04 1.36
CA ALA A 143 -12.69 -3.25 1.88
C ALA A 143 -13.30 -1.91 2.36
N LEU A 144 -12.51 -1.08 3.05
CA LEU A 144 -12.92 0.24 3.48
C LEU A 144 -13.23 1.16 2.31
N SER A 145 -12.33 1.26 1.34
CA SER A 145 -12.53 2.10 0.16
C SER A 145 -13.80 1.69 -0.59
N THR A 146 -14.02 0.38 -0.73
CA THR A 146 -15.23 -0.19 -1.32
C THR A 146 -16.49 0.19 -0.53
N ALA A 147 -16.48 0.05 0.78
CA ALA A 147 -17.62 0.40 1.63
C ALA A 147 -17.96 1.89 1.58
N ILE A 148 -16.95 2.76 1.61
CA ILE A 148 -17.13 4.21 1.47
C ILE A 148 -17.66 4.51 0.06
N TYR A 149 -17.10 3.91 -0.99
CA TYR A 149 -17.59 4.10 -2.36
C TYR A 149 -19.07 3.71 -2.50
N ILE A 150 -19.47 2.52 -2.02
CA ILE A 150 -20.87 2.06 -2.11
C ILE A 150 -21.81 3.02 -1.39
N LYS A 151 -21.43 3.53 -0.22
CA LYS A 151 -22.25 4.46 0.57
C LYS A 151 -22.38 5.86 -0.03
N ASN A 152 -21.46 6.28 -0.89
CA ASN A 152 -21.43 7.62 -1.47
C ASN A 152 -21.55 7.58 -3.00
N LYS A 153 -21.93 6.44 -3.57
CA LYS A 153 -22.12 6.31 -5.01
C LYS A 153 -23.35 7.14 -5.39
N PRO A 154 -23.27 8.04 -6.38
CA PRO A 154 -24.45 8.74 -6.86
C PRO A 154 -25.46 7.70 -7.35
N ASP A 155 -26.66 7.76 -6.80
CA ASP A 155 -27.70 6.76 -7.00
C ASP A 155 -27.96 6.49 -8.49
N ARG A 156 -28.10 5.20 -8.83
CA ARG A 156 -28.87 4.76 -10.00
C ARG A 156 -30.37 4.89 -9.68
N VAL A 157 -30.83 6.09 -9.34
CA VAL A 157 -32.24 6.39 -9.12
C VAL A 157 -32.56 7.69 -9.86
N HIS A 158 -32.33 7.66 -11.16
CA HIS A 158 -32.99 8.47 -12.19
C HIS A 158 -32.90 7.65 -13.49
N GLU A 159 -33.63 6.54 -13.53
CA GLU A 159 -34.22 6.05 -14.79
C GLU A 159 -35.50 6.85 -15.06
#